data_AF-A0A379ATN3-F1
#
_entry.id   AF-A0A379ATN3-F1
#
_cell.length_a   1.000
_cell.length_b   1.000
_cell.length_c   1.000
_cell.angle_alpha   90.00
_cell.angle_beta   90.00
_cell.angle_gamma   90.00
#
_symmetry.space_group_name_H-M   'P 1'
#
loop_
_entity.id
_entity.type
_entity.pdbx_description
1 polymer ?
#
loop_
_entity_poly.entity_id
_entity_poly.type
_entity_poly.pdbx_seq_one_letter_code
_entity_poly.pdbx_strand_id
1 'polypeptide(L)'
;MNVFGNPIASSSGVDRIEIDSRQNEVKFGDVFFTTSSETPEEVGMSSIWLENTENVYLNSFCFGYRPIKIFDPYFFAFYLRSPSIRAKIILLAQGISRYKTSQKQK
;
A
#
# COMPACT_ATOMS: atom_id res chain seq x y z
N MET A 1 -5.31 -7.73 3.31
CA MET A 1 -5.52 -7.10 1.98
C MET A 1 -4.34 -7.46 1.09
N ASN A 2 -4.55 -8.01 -0.11
CA ASN A 2 -3.45 -8.39 -1.00
C ASN A 2 -3.02 -7.22 -1.91
N VAL A 3 -2.28 -6.26 -1.35
CA VAL A 3 -1.75 -5.08 -2.08
C VAL A 3 -0.80 -5.49 -3.20
N PHE A 4 -0.04 -6.56 -2.99
CA PHE A 4 0.90 -7.07 -3.98
C PHE A 4 0.19 -7.55 -5.25
N GLY A 5 -0.77 -8.46 -5.10
CA GLY A 5 -1.46 -9.10 -6.22
C GLY A 5 -2.50 -8.22 -6.92
N ASN A 6 -3.18 -7.35 -6.16
CA ASN A 6 -4.40 -6.69 -6.66
C ASN A 6 -4.18 -5.19 -6.89
N PRO A 7 -4.40 -4.68 -8.12
CA PRO A 7 -4.42 -3.23 -8.38
C PRO A 7 -5.52 -2.48 -7.62
N ILE A 8 -6.63 -3.16 -7.34
CA ILE A 8 -7.77 -2.63 -6.62
C ILE A 8 -7.96 -3.49 -5.37
N ALA A 9 -7.95 -2.85 -4.21
CA ALA A 9 -8.19 -3.48 -2.94
C ALA A 9 -9.69 -3.60 -2.66
N SER A 10 -10.06 -4.63 -1.89
CA SER A 10 -11.45 -4.91 -1.53
C SER A 10 -11.60 -5.29 -0.05
N SER A 11 -12.80 -5.09 0.49
CA SER A 11 -13.18 -5.50 1.84
C SER A 11 -13.14 -7.01 2.04
N SER A 12 -13.27 -7.82 0.99
CA SER A 12 -13.12 -9.28 1.10
C SER A 12 -11.75 -9.73 1.62
N GLY A 13 -10.74 -8.85 1.56
CA GLY A 13 -9.39 -9.13 2.05
C GLY A 13 -9.04 -8.41 3.35
N VAL A 14 -9.98 -7.87 4.13
CA VAL A 14 -9.65 -7.23 5.42
C VAL A 14 -9.78 -8.21 6.59
N ASP A 15 -9.00 -7.98 7.63
CA ASP A 15 -9.00 -8.78 8.85
C ASP A 15 -9.54 -7.96 10.03
N ARG A 16 -10.09 -8.65 11.03
CA ARG A 16 -10.53 -8.01 12.27
C ARG A 16 -9.31 -7.63 13.11
N ILE A 17 -9.37 -6.44 13.68
CA ILE A 17 -8.34 -5.88 14.56
C ILE A 17 -9.01 -5.26 15.79
N GLU A 18 -8.22 -5.00 16.83
CA GLU A 18 -8.63 -4.16 17.95
C GLU A 18 -8.70 -2.70 17.51
N ILE A 19 -9.69 -1.98 18.05
CA ILE A 19 -9.89 -0.55 17.77
C ILE A 19 -8.85 0.25 18.52
N ASP A 20 -8.09 1.08 17.80
CA ASP A 20 -7.16 2.05 18.36
C ASP A 20 -7.39 3.41 17.70
N SER A 21 -7.61 4.46 18.51
CA SER A 21 -7.88 5.82 18.02
C SER A 21 -6.73 6.44 17.24
N ARG A 22 -5.53 5.86 17.30
CA ARG A 22 -4.35 6.27 16.54
C ARG A 22 -4.28 5.66 15.14
N GLN A 23 -5.18 4.73 14.81
CA GLN A 23 -5.22 4.10 13.49
C GLN A 23 -5.73 5.06 12.42
N ASN A 24 -5.11 4.99 11.24
CA ASN A 24 -5.53 5.78 10.09
C ASN A 24 -6.67 5.05 9.39
N GLU A 25 -7.85 5.68 9.37
CA GLU A 25 -8.98 5.20 8.59
C GLU A 25 -8.70 5.31 7.09
N VAL A 26 -8.98 4.23 6.39
CA VAL A 26 -8.90 4.11 4.94
C VAL A 26 -10.10 4.80 4.31
N LYS A 27 -9.86 5.55 3.24
CA LYS A 27 -10.88 6.27 2.49
C LYS A 27 -10.81 5.90 1.01
N PHE A 28 -11.93 6.11 0.33
CA PHE A 28 -11.98 5.99 -1.13
C PHE A 28 -10.87 6.80 -1.79
N GLY A 29 -10.14 6.17 -2.71
CA GLY A 29 -9.02 6.76 -3.44
C GLY A 29 -7.67 6.65 -2.74
N ASP A 30 -7.61 6.10 -1.51
CA ASP A 30 -6.33 5.82 -0.86
C ASP A 30 -5.52 4.78 -1.64
N VAL A 31 -4.21 5.00 -1.69
CA VAL A 31 -3.25 4.14 -2.36
C VAL A 31 -2.37 3.46 -1.32
N PHE A 32 -2.19 2.16 -1.45
CA PHE A 32 -1.30 1.36 -0.61
C PHE A 32 -0.08 0.92 -1.40
N PHE A 33 1.06 0.85 -0.73
CA PHE A 33 2.31 0.36 -1.30
C PHE A 33 2.93 -0.72 -0.41
N THR A 34 3.46 -1.79 -1.00
CA THR A 34 4.30 -2.76 -0.29
C THR A 34 5.63 -2.09 0.10
N THR A 35 6.04 -2.23 1.36
CA THR A 35 7.21 -1.53 1.91
C THR A 35 8.47 -2.40 1.99
N SER A 36 8.31 -3.72 1.96
CA SER A 36 9.41 -4.68 1.98
C SER A 36 9.07 -5.91 1.16
N SER A 37 10.08 -6.52 0.56
CA SER A 37 9.96 -7.74 -0.24
C SER A 37 11.27 -8.52 -0.23
N GLU A 38 11.23 -9.73 -0.80
CA GLU A 38 12.42 -10.55 -1.01
C GLU A 38 13.17 -10.17 -2.28
N THR A 39 12.44 -9.80 -3.33
CA THR A 39 12.97 -9.40 -4.62
C THR A 39 12.70 -7.92 -4.91
N PRO A 40 13.60 -7.20 -5.61
CA PRO A 40 13.38 -5.79 -5.97
C PRO A 40 12.08 -5.55 -6.76
N GLU A 41 11.62 -6.54 -7.52
CA GLU A 41 10.43 -6.44 -8.37
C GLU A 41 9.12 -6.36 -7.57
N GLU A 42 9.15 -6.86 -6.33
CA GLU A 42 8.00 -6.93 -5.44
C GLU A 42 7.83 -5.69 -4.54
N VAL A 43 8.87 -4.85 -4.43
CA VAL A 43 8.84 -3.66 -3.58
C VAL A 43 8.02 -2.53 -4.22
N GLY A 44 7.23 -1.82 -3.43
CA GLY A 44 6.42 -0.70 -3.89
C GLY A 44 5.31 -1.08 -4.86
N MET A 45 4.84 -2.33 -4.83
CA MET A 45 3.61 -2.72 -5.53
C MET A 45 2.43 -1.96 -4.95
N SER A 46 1.55 -1.46 -5.82
CA SER A 46 0.47 -0.55 -5.43
C SER A 46 -0.93 -1.15 -5.54
N SER A 47 -1.84 -0.70 -4.68
CA SER A 47 -3.26 -1.03 -4.74
C SER A 47 -4.10 0.17 -4.34
N ILE A 48 -5.26 0.39 -4.95
CA ILE A 48 -6.16 1.50 -4.63
C ILE A 48 -7.42 0.99 -3.94
N TRP A 49 -7.83 1.67 -2.89
CA TRP A 49 -9.09 1.42 -2.21
C TRP A 49 -10.25 2.15 -2.91
N LEU A 50 -11.21 1.39 -3.46
CA LEU A 50 -12.35 1.95 -4.21
C LEU A 50 -13.69 1.70 -3.53
N GLU A 51 -13.70 1.31 -2.27
CA GLU A 51 -14.93 1.09 -1.50
C GLU A 51 -15.21 2.25 -0.55
N ASN A 52 -16.49 2.56 -0.35
CA ASN A 52 -16.94 3.46 0.73
C ASN A 52 -17.39 2.59 1.91
N THR A 53 -16.41 2.03 2.61
CA THR A 53 -16.62 1.15 3.77
C THR A 53 -16.05 1.81 5.01
N GLU A 54 -16.88 2.00 6.03
CA GLU A 54 -16.47 2.53 7.33
C GLU A 54 -15.70 1.49 8.14
N ASN A 55 -14.93 1.95 9.12
CA ASN A 55 -14.19 1.09 10.06
C ASN A 55 -13.14 0.19 9.37
N VAL A 56 -12.60 0.63 8.23
CA VAL A 56 -11.44 0.01 7.58
C VAL A 56 -10.22 0.85 7.87
N TYR A 57 -9.15 0.22 8.36
CA TYR A 57 -7.96 0.92 8.83
C TYR A 57 -6.71 0.41 8.12
N LEU A 58 -5.74 1.31 7.94
CA LEU A 58 -4.45 0.99 7.34
C LEU A 58 -3.66 0.06 8.27
N ASN A 59 -3.19 -1.07 7.74
CA ASN A 59 -2.30 -1.96 8.48
C ASN A 59 -0.84 -1.47 8.45
N SER A 60 -0.01 -2.00 9.37
CA SER A 60 1.41 -1.62 9.49
C SER A 60 2.33 -2.28 8.44
N PHE A 61 1.82 -3.20 7.63
CA PHE A 61 2.62 -3.91 6.62
C PHE A 61 2.73 -3.12 5.31
N CYS A 62 1.82 -2.18 5.07
CA CYS A 62 1.81 -1.34 3.88
C CYS A 62 1.96 0.14 4.26
N PHE A 63 2.46 0.92 3.31
CA PHE A 63 2.46 2.38 3.41
C PHE A 63 1.22 2.92 2.69
N GLY A 64 0.47 3.82 3.33
CA GLY A 64 -0.69 4.48 2.75
C GLY A 64 -0.38 5.89 2.26
N TYR A 65 -0.92 6.25 1.10
CA TYR A 65 -0.86 7.58 0.52
C TYR A 65 -2.26 8.01 0.09
N ARG A 66 -2.70 9.19 0.55
CA ARG A 66 -3.96 9.81 0.14
C ARG A 66 -3.67 10.91 -0.87
N PRO A 67 -3.98 10.72 -2.17
CA PRO A 67 -3.73 11.73 -3.18
C PRO A 67 -4.53 13.01 -2.89
N ILE A 68 -3.85 14.17 -2.97
CA ILE A 68 -4.50 15.48 -2.81
C ILE A 68 -5.17 15.92 -4.12
N LYS A 69 -4.62 15.47 -5.25
CA LYS A 69 -5.16 15.75 -6.59
C LYS A 69 -6.17 14.67 -6.98
N ILE A 70 -7.19 15.09 -7.72
CA ILE A 70 -8.19 14.20 -8.28
C ILE A 70 -7.61 13.50 -9.51
N PHE A 71 -7.60 12.17 -9.47
CA PHE A 71 -7.30 11.31 -10.60
C PHE A 71 -8.50 10.39 -10.83
N ASP A 72 -8.70 9.91 -12.06
CA ASP A 72 -9.55 8.75 -12.25
C ASP A 72 -8.91 7.57 -11.48
N PRO A 73 -9.59 7.02 -10.45
CA PRO A 73 -8.97 6.09 -9.54
C PRO A 73 -8.79 4.70 -10.18
N TYR A 74 -9.59 4.36 -11.19
CA TYR A 74 -9.38 3.13 -11.97
C TYR A 74 -8.15 3.27 -12.85
N PHE A 75 -8.02 4.38 -13.56
CA PHE A 75 -6.80 4.67 -14.33
C PHE A 75 -5.56 4.63 -13.43
N PHE A 76 -5.63 5.28 -12.26
CA PHE A 76 -4.49 5.39 -11.36
C PHE A 76 -4.04 4.03 -10.81
N ALA A 77 -4.97 3.11 -10.56
CA ALA A 77 -4.70 1.76 -10.06
C ALA A 77 -3.79 0.97 -11.01
N PHE A 78 -4.00 1.11 -12.32
CA PHE A 78 -3.18 0.45 -13.34
C PHE A 78 -1.96 1.29 -13.74
N TYR A 79 -2.07 2.61 -13.76
CA TYR A 79 -0.97 3.51 -14.10
C TYR A 79 0.24 3.33 -13.17
N LEU A 80 0.03 3.26 -11.86
CA LEU A 80 1.09 3.04 -10.88
C LEU A 80 1.79 1.67 -11.04
N ARG A 81 1.10 0.71 -11.64
CA ARG A 81 1.60 -0.65 -11.91
C ARG A 81 2.16 -0.79 -13.33
N SER A 82 2.11 0.26 -14.15
CA SER A 82 2.66 0.24 -15.50
C SER A 82 4.19 0.05 -15.48
N PRO A 83 4.79 -0.63 -16.46
CA PRO A 83 6.22 -0.93 -16.46
C PRO A 83 7.12 0.30 -16.28
N SER A 84 6.78 1.42 -16.93
CA SER A 84 7.55 2.66 -16.86
C SER A 84 7.52 3.32 -15.48
N ILE A 85 6.40 3.23 -14.77
CA ILE A 85 6.26 3.75 -13.40
C ILE A 85 6.89 2.78 -12.40
N ARG A 86 6.66 1.48 -12.56
CA ARG A 86 7.28 0.43 -11.74
C ARG A 86 8.81 0.50 -11.79
N ALA A 87 9.41 0.70 -12.96
CA ALA A 87 10.85 0.87 -13.09
C ALA A 87 11.39 2.04 -12.21
N LYS A 88 10.66 3.16 -12.16
CA LYS A 88 11.01 4.31 -11.31
C LYS A 88 10.87 3.98 -9.82
N ILE A 89 9.79 3.31 -9.43
CA ILE A 89 9.55 2.92 -8.02
C ILE A 89 10.64 1.95 -7.55
N ILE A 90 10.96 0.93 -8.35
CA ILE A 90 12.00 -0.06 -8.04
C ILE A 90 13.36 0.64 -7.88
N LEU A 91 13.72 1.54 -8.80
CA LEU A 91 14.97 2.30 -8.72
C LEU A 91 15.07 3.12 -7.42
N LEU A 92 14.00 3.78 -7.01
CA LEU A 92 13.96 4.54 -5.76
C LEU A 92 14.06 3.64 -4.51
N ALA A 93 13.49 2.44 -4.58
CA ALA A 93 13.52 1.49 -3.48
C ALA A 93 14.90 0.80 -3.30
N GLN A 94 15.69 0.68 -4.36
CA GLN A 94 17.04 0.09 -4.30
C GLN A 94 18.02 0.88 -3.41
N GLY A 95 17.80 2.18 -3.20
CA GLY A 95 18.58 3.01 -2.28
C GLY A 95 18.31 2.75 -0.79
N ILE A 96 17.29 1.93 -0.49
CA ILE A 96 16.85 1.60 0.86
C ILE A 96 17.35 0.19 1.17
N SER A 97 18.65 0.08 1.46
CA SER A 97 19.27 -1.22 1.80
C SER A 97 18.56 -1.83 3.01
N ARG A 98 18.17 -3.11 2.91
CA ARG A 98 17.45 -3.84 3.96
C ARG A 98 18.27 -3.88 5.26
N TYR A 99 17.90 -3.06 6.23
CA TYR A 99 18.16 -3.33 7.65
C TYR A 99 16.83 -3.49 8.38
N LYS A 100 16.22 -4.68 8.29
CA LYS A 100 15.32 -5.14 9.35
C LYS A 100 16.20 -5.51 10.55
N THR A 101 16.58 -4.52 11.34
CA THR A 101 17.13 -4.79 12.68
C THR A 101 15.99 -5.36 13.51
N SER A 102 16.10 -6.61 13.96
CA SER A 102 15.16 -7.18 14.92
C SER A 102 15.08 -6.22 16.12
N GLN A 103 13.89 -5.76 16.47
CA GLN A 103 13.69 -5.09 17.75
C GLN A 103 14.07 -6.10 18.86
N LYS A 104 15.26 -5.94 19.45
CA LYS A 104 15.54 -6.53 20.75
C LYS A 104 14.80 -5.69 21.77
N GLN A 105 13.83 -6.32 22.42
CA GLN A 105 13.18 -5.80 23.62
C GLN A 105 14.24 -5.39 24.64
N LYS A 106 14.10 -4.18 25.18
CA LYS A 106 14.65 -3.77 26.47
C LYS A 106 13.57 -3.01 27.22
#